data_AF-A0A9D4W8A0-F1
#
_entry.id   AF-A0A9D4W8A0-F1
#
_cell.length_a   1.000
_cell.length_b   1.000
_cell.length_c   1.000
_cell.angle_alpha   90.00
_cell.angle_beta   90.00
_cell.angle_gamma   90.00
#
_symmetry.space_group_name_H-M   'P 1'
#
loop_
_entity.id
_entity.type
_entity.pdbx_description
1 polymer ?
#
loop_
_entity_poly.entity_id
_entity_poly.type
_entity_poly.pdbx_seq_one_letter_code
_entity_poly.pdbx_strand_id
1 'polypeptide(L)'
;HHHHHHHHHQFSTLFFFLLLPFLNSQTPTQVNNTGYTCNNNNNNKNQTNNYPCQSYAFYRATSPNYLDLATISDLFSLPRLTIAKLSNISSPSTPLIPNQPLLIPIACSCNFINTTFGSISYSNITYTIKPKDTFFLVSTINFQNLTTYPSVEVVNP
;
A
#
# COMPACT_ATOMS: atom_id res chain seq x y z
N HIS A 1 -42.70 56.64 13.86
CA HIS A 1 -41.84 56.40 15.03
C HIS A 1 -41.36 54.95 14.94
N HIS A 2 -40.03 54.77 15.02
CA HIS A 2 -39.21 53.55 14.97
C HIS A 2 -39.84 52.15 14.83
N HIS A 3 -39.31 51.34 13.90
CA HIS A 3 -38.22 50.41 14.25
C HIS A 3 -37.48 49.89 13.00
N HIS A 4 -36.16 50.08 13.01
CA HIS A 4 -35.17 49.61 12.04
C HIS A 4 -34.41 48.42 12.65
N HIS A 5 -33.88 47.58 11.76
CA HIS A 5 -32.68 46.76 11.92
C HIS A 5 -32.60 45.74 13.06
N HIS A 6 -32.94 44.48 12.76
CA HIS A 6 -32.24 43.31 13.32
C HIS A 6 -32.54 42.07 12.46
N HIS A 7 -31.90 41.90 11.30
CA HIS A 7 -32.00 40.62 10.57
C HIS A 7 -30.74 40.14 9.82
N HIS A 8 -29.65 40.89 9.80
CA HIS A 8 -28.48 40.52 8.97
C HIS A 8 -27.37 39.72 9.66
N HIS A 9 -27.42 39.48 10.98
CA HIS A 9 -26.32 38.81 11.69
C HIS A 9 -26.48 37.30 11.95
N GLN A 10 -27.61 36.67 11.62
CA GLN A 10 -27.83 35.24 11.89
C GLN A 10 -27.55 34.29 10.73
N PHE A 11 -27.35 34.78 9.50
CA PHE A 11 -27.18 33.88 8.35
C PHE A 11 -25.74 33.43 8.08
N SER A 12 -24.73 33.97 8.80
CA SER A 12 -23.32 33.66 8.51
C SER A 12 -22.75 32.46 9.27
N THR A 13 -23.37 32.00 10.36
CA THR A 13 -22.85 30.89 11.18
C THR A 13 -23.35 29.51 10.72
N LEU A 14 -24.42 29.44 9.94
CA LEU A 14 -24.99 28.17 9.48
C LEU A 14 -24.16 27.47 8.39
N PHE A 15 -23.30 28.21 7.68
CA PHE A 15 -22.52 27.65 6.56
C PHE A 15 -21.33 26.81 7.01
N PHE A 16 -20.85 26.98 8.25
CA PHE A 16 -19.70 26.22 8.77
C PHE A 16 -20.08 24.79 9.21
N PHE A 17 -21.33 24.57 9.64
CA PHE A 17 -21.80 23.25 10.11
C PHE A 17 -22.14 22.27 8.98
N LEU A 18 -22.42 22.76 7.77
CA LEU A 18 -22.74 21.93 6.60
C LEU A 18 -21.51 21.27 5.95
N LEU A 19 -20.30 21.64 6.35
CA LEU A 19 -19.03 21.07 5.85
C LEU A 19 -18.49 19.93 6.72
N LEU A 20 -19.06 19.67 7.91
CA LEU A 20 -18.59 18.61 8.82
C LEU A 20 -18.96 17.16 8.48
N PRO A 21 -19.93 16.80 7.61
CA PRO A 21 -20.26 15.38 7.42
C PRO A 21 -19.20 14.61 6.62
N PHE A 22 -18.18 15.28 6.06
CA PHE A 22 -17.12 14.64 5.25
C PHE A 22 -15.87 14.20 6.04
N LEU A 23 -15.84 14.36 7.37
CA LEU A 23 -14.65 14.04 8.17
C LEU A 23 -14.50 12.57 8.58
N ASN A 24 -15.44 11.69 8.21
CA ASN A 24 -15.30 10.25 8.45
C ASN A 24 -14.70 9.53 7.24
N SER A 25 -13.50 9.95 6.81
CA SER A 25 -12.65 9.07 6.00
C SER A 25 -11.75 8.27 6.96
N GLN A 26 -12.36 7.34 7.70
CA GLN A 26 -11.58 6.34 8.40
C GLN A 26 -11.19 5.27 7.39
N THR A 27 -9.93 5.26 6.96
CA THR A 27 -9.39 4.14 6.20
C THR A 27 -9.60 2.86 7.02
N PRO A 28 -10.14 1.78 6.43
CA PRO A 28 -10.32 0.52 7.13
C PRO A 28 -9.03 0.11 7.83
N THR A 29 -9.12 -0.26 9.10
CA THR A 29 -7.97 -0.81 9.83
C THR A 29 -7.53 -2.10 9.14
N GLN A 30 -6.22 -2.30 9.04
CA GLN A 30 -5.70 -3.56 8.52
C GLN A 30 -6.13 -4.69 9.47
N VAL A 31 -6.81 -5.71 8.93
CA VAL A 31 -7.35 -6.83 9.71
C VAL A 31 -6.23 -7.72 10.25
N ASN A 32 -5.06 -7.70 9.59
CA ASN A 32 -3.90 -8.50 9.94
C ASN A 32 -2.79 -7.61 10.52
N ASN A 33 -2.47 -7.83 11.79
CA ASN A 33 -1.44 -7.08 12.51
C ASN A 33 -0.11 -7.85 12.65
N THR A 34 0.00 -9.06 12.10
CA THR A 34 1.21 -9.90 12.21
C THR A 34 1.85 -10.20 10.87
N GLY A 35 1.25 -9.74 9.75
CA GLY A 35 1.74 -10.03 8.40
C GLY A 35 1.35 -11.43 7.93
N TYR A 36 1.91 -11.87 6.79
CA TYR A 36 1.57 -13.17 6.22
C TYR A 36 2.42 -14.27 6.87
N THR A 37 1.81 -15.11 7.72
CA THR A 37 2.51 -16.22 8.36
C THR A 37 3.03 -17.22 7.35
N CYS A 38 4.21 -17.77 7.60
CA CYS A 38 4.80 -18.82 6.77
C CYS A 38 5.39 -19.93 7.63
N ASN A 39 5.60 -21.09 7.02
CA ASN A 39 6.23 -22.22 7.67
C ASN A 39 7.56 -22.50 6.98
N ASN A 40 8.67 -22.45 7.72
CA ASN A 40 10.01 -22.83 7.23
C ASN A 40 10.42 -24.24 7.69
N ASN A 41 9.52 -25.01 8.30
CA ASN A 41 9.81 -26.36 8.74
C ASN A 41 9.98 -27.29 7.53
N ASN A 42 11.23 -27.51 7.14
CA ASN A 42 11.65 -28.50 6.13
C ASN A 42 11.45 -29.95 6.60
N ASN A 43 10.89 -30.16 7.80
CA ASN A 43 10.72 -31.47 8.42
C ASN A 43 9.49 -32.23 7.87
N ASN A 44 8.57 -31.56 7.18
CA ASN A 44 7.46 -32.22 6.51
C ASN A 44 7.92 -32.63 5.10
N LYS A 45 8.25 -33.90 4.89
CA LYS A 45 8.62 -34.48 3.57
C LYS A 45 7.58 -34.24 2.46
N ASN A 46 6.35 -33.85 2.83
CA ASN A 46 5.26 -33.56 1.91
C ASN A 46 5.08 -32.04 1.62
N GLN A 47 5.89 -31.17 2.21
CA GLN A 47 5.83 -29.73 2.01
C GLN A 47 7.23 -29.16 1.82
N THR A 48 7.67 -29.10 0.56
CA THR A 48 8.89 -28.40 0.16
C THR A 48 8.64 -26.90 0.21
N ASN A 49 8.81 -26.30 1.39
CA ASN A 49 8.85 -24.85 1.54
C ASN A 49 10.17 -24.32 0.94
N ASN A 50 10.23 -24.24 -0.39
CA ASN A 50 11.44 -23.83 -1.10
C ASN A 50 11.54 -22.31 -1.12
N TYR A 51 12.20 -21.76 -0.10
CA TYR A 51 12.57 -20.35 -0.02
C TYR A 51 14.05 -20.17 -0.38
N PRO A 52 14.42 -19.12 -1.13
CA PRO A 52 13.53 -18.13 -1.74
C PRO A 52 12.71 -18.72 -2.90
N CYS A 53 11.49 -18.22 -3.10
CA CYS A 53 10.64 -18.60 -4.24
C CYS A 53 10.39 -17.43 -5.18
N GLN A 54 10.10 -17.71 -6.45
CA GLN A 54 9.63 -16.70 -7.39
C GLN A 54 8.10 -16.61 -7.34
N SER A 55 7.58 -15.40 -7.15
CA SER A 55 6.14 -15.12 -7.16
C SER A 55 5.85 -13.78 -7.83
N TYR A 56 4.57 -13.39 -7.84
CA TYR A 56 4.10 -12.12 -8.34
C TYR A 56 3.19 -11.43 -7.32
N ALA A 57 3.42 -10.15 -7.08
CA ALA A 57 2.44 -9.27 -6.47
C ALA A 57 1.50 -8.73 -7.54
N PHE A 58 0.21 -8.77 -7.25
CA PHE A 58 -0.81 -8.18 -8.10
C PHE A 58 -1.02 -6.72 -7.67
N TYR A 59 -0.53 -5.80 -8.49
CA TYR A 59 -0.56 -4.36 -8.22
C TYR A 59 -1.47 -3.64 -9.19
N ARG A 60 -2.13 -2.56 -8.77
CA ARG A 60 -3.01 -1.77 -9.64
C ARG A 60 -2.45 -0.37 -9.85
N ALA A 61 -2.39 0.10 -11.09
CA ALA A 61 -2.06 1.51 -11.34
C ALA A 61 -3.05 2.43 -10.60
N THR A 62 -2.55 3.42 -9.87
CA THR A 62 -3.37 4.24 -8.96
C THR A 62 -3.14 5.73 -9.19
N SER A 63 -4.23 6.46 -9.44
CA SER A 63 -4.20 7.92 -9.56
C SER A 63 -4.01 8.58 -8.20
N PRO A 64 -3.29 9.71 -8.09
CA PRO A 64 -2.58 10.40 -9.17
C PRO A 64 -1.12 9.95 -9.35
N ASN A 65 -0.56 9.17 -8.41
CA ASN A 65 0.89 9.03 -8.26
C ASN A 65 1.53 7.83 -8.99
N TYR A 66 0.76 6.81 -9.36
CA TYR A 66 1.25 5.54 -9.89
C TYR A 66 0.55 5.19 -11.21
N LEU A 67 0.60 6.11 -12.18
CA LEU A 67 -0.01 5.97 -13.50
C LEU A 67 1.04 5.81 -14.62
N ASP A 68 2.26 5.43 -14.27
CA ASP A 68 3.33 5.16 -15.22
C ASP A 68 4.25 4.07 -14.66
N LEU A 69 4.95 3.37 -15.55
CA LEU A 69 5.85 2.30 -15.12
C LEU A 69 7.13 2.81 -14.47
N ALA A 70 7.50 4.09 -14.60
CA ALA A 70 8.68 4.64 -13.94
C ALA A 70 8.49 4.72 -12.43
N THR A 71 7.40 5.33 -11.98
CA THR A 71 7.09 5.49 -10.55
C THR A 71 6.87 4.14 -9.88
N ILE A 72 6.23 3.19 -10.56
CA ILE A 72 6.01 1.82 -10.05
C ILE A 72 7.32 1.02 -10.06
N SER A 73 8.14 1.16 -11.09
CA SER A 73 9.48 0.56 -11.17
C SER A 73 10.37 1.01 -10.02
N ASP A 74 10.35 2.31 -9.70
CA ASP A 74 11.09 2.87 -8.57
C ASP A 74 10.53 2.36 -7.22
N LEU A 75 9.20 2.27 -7.08
CA LEU A 75 8.55 1.76 -5.87
C LEU A 75 8.96 0.31 -5.53
N PHE A 76 9.09 -0.54 -6.55
CA PHE A 76 9.47 -1.95 -6.38
C PHE A 76 10.95 -2.23 -6.61
N SER A 77 11.76 -1.22 -6.97
CA SER A 77 13.17 -1.36 -7.34
C SER A 77 13.40 -2.40 -8.47
N LEU A 78 12.53 -2.41 -9.47
CA LEU A 78 12.58 -3.34 -10.61
C LEU A 78 12.71 -2.62 -11.94
N PRO A 79 13.33 -3.20 -12.99
CA PRO A 79 13.35 -2.57 -14.31
C PRO A 79 11.94 -2.42 -14.91
N ARG A 80 11.63 -1.25 -15.49
CA ARG A 80 10.35 -0.98 -16.18
C ARG A 80 10.03 -2.03 -17.25
N LEU A 81 11.04 -2.45 -18.01
CA LEU A 81 10.89 -3.47 -19.07
C LEU A 81 10.43 -4.82 -18.53
N THR A 82 10.87 -5.19 -17.32
CA THR A 82 10.46 -6.43 -16.67
C THR A 82 8.97 -6.40 -16.35
N ILE A 83 8.49 -5.31 -15.74
CA ILE A 83 7.08 -5.13 -15.40
C ILE A 83 6.22 -5.08 -16.68
N ALA A 84 6.67 -4.33 -17.69
CA ALA A 84 5.96 -4.21 -18.97
C ALA A 84 5.76 -5.57 -19.62
N LYS A 85 6.83 -6.37 -19.74
CA LYS A 85 6.77 -7.71 -20.33
C LYS A 85 5.82 -8.64 -19.59
N LEU A 86 5.90 -8.68 -18.26
CA LEU A 86 5.04 -9.56 -17.44
C LEU A 86 3.58 -9.12 -17.43
N SER A 87 3.32 -7.83 -17.57
CA SER A 87 1.96 -7.27 -17.58
C SER A 87 1.39 -7.09 -18.99
N ASN A 88 2.05 -7.63 -20.02
CA ASN A 88 1.67 -7.50 -21.43
C ASN A 88 1.47 -6.04 -21.89
N ILE A 89 2.34 -5.14 -21.46
CA ILE A 89 2.36 -3.73 -21.87
C ILE A 89 3.35 -3.55 -23.01
N SER A 90 2.89 -2.92 -24.10
CA SER A 90 3.64 -2.77 -25.35
C SER A 90 4.94 -1.97 -25.22
N SER A 91 4.96 -0.92 -24.39
CA SER A 91 6.14 -0.08 -24.16
C SER A 91 6.31 0.25 -22.66
N PRO A 92 7.55 0.23 -22.13
CA PRO A 92 7.86 0.68 -20.77
C PRO A 92 7.54 2.16 -20.49
N SER A 93 7.27 2.96 -21.52
CA SER A 93 6.88 4.38 -21.41
C SER A 93 5.39 4.63 -21.60
N THR A 94 4.59 3.58 -21.82
CA THR A 94 3.13 3.71 -21.99
C THR A 94 2.50 4.20 -20.69
N PRO A 95 1.72 5.30 -20.70
CA PRO A 95 0.92 5.71 -19.55
C PRO A 95 -0.08 4.61 -19.16
N LEU A 96 -0.28 4.45 -17.86
CA LEU A 96 -1.24 3.50 -17.32
C LEU A 96 -2.56 4.19 -17.02
N ILE A 97 -3.66 3.46 -17.18
CA ILE A 97 -4.98 3.92 -16.75
C ILE A 97 -5.24 3.47 -15.31
N PRO A 98 -6.03 4.21 -14.51
CA PRO A 98 -6.38 3.80 -13.15
C PRO A 98 -6.97 2.37 -13.10
N ASN A 99 -6.59 1.63 -12.07
CA ASN A 99 -6.93 0.22 -11.82
C ASN A 99 -6.37 -0.80 -12.82
N GLN A 100 -5.53 -0.37 -13.78
CA GLN A 100 -4.85 -1.29 -14.70
C GLN A 100 -4.01 -2.30 -13.90
N PRO A 101 -4.23 -3.62 -14.11
CA PRO A 101 -3.51 -4.65 -13.38
C PRO A 101 -2.07 -4.77 -13.87
N LEU A 102 -1.15 -4.97 -12.93
CA LEU A 102 0.27 -5.22 -13.18
C LEU A 102 0.72 -6.46 -12.41
N LEU A 103 1.56 -7.27 -13.06
CA LEU A 103 2.27 -8.38 -12.42
C LEU A 103 3.66 -7.93 -12.05
N ILE A 104 3.90 -7.81 -10.75
CA ILE A 104 5.19 -7.37 -10.20
C ILE A 104 5.94 -8.60 -9.71
N PRO A 105 7.05 -9.00 -10.35
CA PRO A 105 7.83 -10.15 -9.90
C PRO A 105 8.47 -9.85 -8.55
N ILE A 106 8.30 -10.74 -7.59
CA ILE A 106 8.89 -10.63 -6.25
C ILE A 106 9.52 -11.95 -5.84
N ALA A 107 10.59 -11.86 -5.05
CA ALA A 107 11.14 -13.01 -4.36
C ALA A 107 10.39 -13.19 -3.03
N CYS A 108 9.81 -14.36 -2.80
CA CYS A 108 9.24 -14.69 -1.51
C CYS A 108 10.32 -15.26 -0.59
N SER A 109 10.22 -14.96 0.70
CA SER A 109 11.08 -15.52 1.75
C SER A 109 10.23 -15.88 2.96
N CYS A 110 10.80 -16.58 3.94
CA CYS A 110 10.12 -16.90 5.19
C CYS A 110 11.12 -16.74 6.34
N ASN A 111 10.94 -15.70 7.13
CA ASN A 111 11.91 -15.32 8.15
C ASN A 111 11.26 -15.33 9.52
N PHE A 112 11.96 -15.94 10.48
CA PHE A 112 11.59 -15.87 11.88
C PHE A 112 11.96 -14.49 12.43
N ILE A 113 10.99 -13.80 13.04
CA ILE A 113 11.18 -12.47 13.59
C ILE A 113 11.42 -12.55 15.09
N ASN A 114 10.43 -13.04 15.83
CA ASN A 114 10.49 -13.27 17.27
C ASN A 114 9.33 -14.18 17.70
N THR A 115 9.21 -14.45 19.00
CA THR A 115 8.17 -15.33 19.56
C THR A 115 6.75 -14.76 19.43
N THR A 116 6.58 -13.44 19.29
CA THR A 116 5.27 -12.79 19.15
C THR A 116 4.75 -12.85 17.71
N PHE A 117 5.62 -12.59 16.72
CA PHE A 117 5.26 -12.58 15.30
C PHE A 117 5.46 -13.94 14.62
N GLY A 118 6.34 -14.79 15.16
CA GLY A 118 6.72 -16.05 14.56
C GLY A 118 7.50 -15.85 13.25
N SER A 119 7.27 -16.77 12.31
CA SER A 119 7.82 -16.69 10.95
C SER A 119 6.83 -16.04 10.00
N ILE A 120 7.27 -14.98 9.32
CA ILE A 120 6.47 -14.25 8.35
C ILE A 120 7.12 -14.24 6.97
N SER A 121 6.28 -14.26 5.95
CA SER A 121 6.66 -14.17 4.56
C SER A 121 6.65 -12.72 4.11
N TYR A 122 7.77 -12.28 3.55
CA TYR A 122 7.88 -10.98 2.90
C TYR A 122 8.92 -11.02 1.78
N SER A 123 8.87 -10.00 0.91
CA SER A 123 9.90 -9.73 -0.08
C SER A 123 10.76 -8.58 0.40
N ASN A 124 12.08 -8.64 0.14
CA ASN A 124 12.98 -7.56 0.50
C ASN A 124 12.90 -6.45 -0.56
N ILE A 125 11.98 -5.50 -0.34
CA ILE A 125 11.80 -4.31 -1.17
C ILE A 125 12.17 -3.10 -0.31
N THR A 126 13.14 -2.32 -0.78
CA THR A 126 13.58 -1.11 -0.08
C THR A 126 12.77 0.10 -0.54
N TYR A 127 12.24 0.86 0.42
CA TYR A 127 11.56 2.13 0.17
C TYR A 127 12.16 3.20 1.06
N THR A 128 12.53 4.34 0.46
CA THR A 128 13.00 5.50 1.23
C THR A 128 11.80 6.33 1.68
N ILE A 129 11.57 6.38 2.99
CA ILE A 129 10.53 7.20 3.62
C ILE A 129 10.73 8.67 3.26
N LYS A 130 9.68 9.30 2.73
CA LYS A 130 9.64 10.71 2.35
C LYS A 130 8.93 11.55 3.41
N PRO A 131 9.06 12.88 3.38
CA PRO A 131 8.27 13.74 4.27
C PRO A 131 6.77 13.45 4.16
N LYS A 132 6.10 13.32 5.31
CA LYS A 132 4.68 12.97 5.47
C LYS A 132 4.32 11.50 5.26
N ASP A 133 5.27 10.65 4.91
CA ASP A 133 5.04 9.21 4.93
C ASP A 133 4.88 8.71 6.37
N THR A 134 4.04 7.69 6.51
CA THR A 134 3.96 6.83 7.69
C THR A 134 4.01 5.39 7.22
N PHE A 135 4.42 4.44 8.06
CA PHE A 135 4.36 3.02 7.70
C PHE A 135 2.94 2.59 7.29
N PHE A 136 1.92 3.18 7.91
CA PHE A 136 0.53 3.01 7.52
C PHE A 136 0.28 3.47 6.08
N LEU A 137 0.62 4.73 5.75
CA LEU A 137 0.36 5.28 4.41
C LEU A 137 1.13 4.51 3.33
N VAL A 138 2.40 4.19 3.60
CA VAL A 138 3.23 3.44 2.64
C VAL A 138 2.68 2.04 2.42
N SER A 139 2.36 1.29 3.47
CA SER A 139 1.83 -0.07 3.35
C SER A 139 0.44 -0.12 2.69
N THR A 140 -0.45 0.82 3.06
CA THR A 140 -1.85 0.79 2.63
C THR A 140 -2.11 1.47 1.30
N ILE A 141 -1.43 2.59 1.02
CA ILE A 141 -1.67 3.41 -0.17
C ILE A 141 -0.61 3.13 -1.23
N ASN A 142 0.68 3.25 -0.90
CA ASN A 142 1.75 3.05 -1.90
C ASN A 142 1.81 1.58 -2.34
N PHE A 143 1.83 0.65 -1.38
CA PHE A 143 1.85 -0.80 -1.62
C PHE A 143 0.48 -1.47 -1.60
N GLN A 144 -0.63 -0.72 -1.52
CA GLN A 144 -1.99 -1.22 -1.73
C GLN A 144 -2.37 -2.43 -0.86
N ASN A 145 -1.93 -2.46 0.39
CA ASN A 145 -2.15 -3.58 1.32
C ASN A 145 -1.50 -4.91 0.88
N LEU A 146 -0.51 -4.88 -0.01
CA LEU A 146 0.37 -6.03 -0.27
C LEU A 146 1.25 -6.38 0.93
N THR A 147 1.33 -5.47 1.90
CA THR A 147 1.96 -5.66 3.20
C THR A 147 1.15 -4.93 4.29
N THR A 148 1.45 -5.23 5.54
CA THR A 148 0.82 -4.56 6.69
C THR A 148 1.82 -3.72 7.44
N TYR A 149 1.40 -2.53 7.89
CA TYR A 149 2.32 -1.60 8.56
C TYR A 149 2.99 -2.20 9.81
N PRO A 150 2.34 -3.04 10.65
CA PRO A 150 3.01 -3.62 11.80
C PRO A 150 4.08 -4.64 11.37
N SER A 151 3.84 -5.37 10.27
CA SER A 151 4.83 -6.31 9.72
C SER A 151 6.02 -5.58 9.10
N VAL A 152 5.82 -4.38 8.58
CA VAL A 152 6.91 -3.52 8.10
C VAL A 152 7.70 -2.96 9.28
N GLU A 153 7.04 -2.47 10.33
CA GLU A 153 7.71 -1.94 11.53
C GLU A 153 8.61 -2.99 12.19
N VAL A 154 8.13 -4.23 12.36
CA VAL A 154 8.91 -5.25 13.07
C VAL A 154 10.17 -5.71 12.31
N VAL A 155 10.20 -5.57 10.98
CA VAL A 155 11.38 -5.89 10.16
C VAL A 155 12.28 -4.67 9.89
N ASN A 156 11.92 -3.50 10.41
CA ASN A 156 12.71 -2.25 10.32
C ASN A 156 12.86 -1.60 11.72
N PRO A 157 13.59 -2.24 12.66
CA PRO A 157 13.79 -1.73 14.01
C PRO A 157 14.72 -0.51 14.10
#